data_AF-A0A2E2T549-F1
#
_entry.id   AF-A0A2E2T549-F1
#
_cell.length_a   1.000
_cell.length_b   1.000
_cell.length_c   1.000
_cell.angle_alpha   90.00
_cell.angle_beta   90.00
_cell.angle_gamma   90.00
#
_symmetry.space_group_name_H-M   'P 1'
#
loop_
_entity.id
_entity.type
_entity.pdbx_description
1 polymer ?
#
loop_
_entity_poly.entity_id
_entity_poly.type
_entity_poly.pdbx_seq_one_letter_code
_entity_poly.pdbx_strand_id
1 'polypeptide(L)'
;MISGIDISKLGYTELKRLMEDAEREVENRKSQFISDLRGEIDQKLFDAGLSIYDLYPELSKSRVAKEGEREVAEKQQVVPKYRNPDNAEETWTGRGRVIHWVLRIAEDRNISVDDIKNDVAFLNPDHPKYETHKQELTK
;
A
#
# COMPACT_ATOMS: atom_id res chain seq x y z
N MET A 1 19.06 -11.06 -33.94
CA MET A 1 17.67 -11.13 -34.44
C MET A 1 16.85 -11.91 -33.43
N ILE A 2 15.54 -11.67 -33.35
CA ILE A 2 14.63 -12.38 -32.43
C ILE A 2 14.47 -13.81 -32.97
N SER A 3 15.25 -14.76 -32.45
CA SER A 3 15.49 -16.07 -33.09
C SER A 3 14.44 -17.15 -32.80
N GLY A 4 13.25 -16.78 -32.31
CA GLY A 4 12.25 -17.76 -31.83
C GLY A 4 10.96 -17.83 -32.64
N ILE A 5 10.62 -16.80 -33.42
CA ILE A 5 9.34 -16.70 -34.15
C ILE A 5 9.63 -16.34 -35.60
N ASP A 6 9.18 -17.19 -36.53
CA ASP A 6 9.26 -16.93 -37.97
C ASP A 6 8.10 -16.03 -38.40
N ILE A 7 8.36 -14.72 -38.37
CA ILE A 7 7.40 -13.66 -38.68
C ILE A 7 6.85 -13.79 -40.12
N SER A 8 7.61 -14.39 -41.04
CA SER A 8 7.22 -14.52 -42.45
C SER A 8 6.02 -15.45 -42.69
N LYS A 9 5.69 -16.30 -41.70
CA LYS A 9 4.59 -17.25 -41.75
C LYS A 9 3.29 -16.74 -41.11
N LEU A 10 3.32 -15.58 -40.49
CA LEU A 10 2.16 -15.01 -39.78
C LEU A 10 1.30 -14.18 -40.74
N GLY A 11 -0.03 -14.33 -40.65
CA GLY A 11 -0.98 -13.48 -41.36
C GLY A 11 -1.07 -12.08 -40.76
N TYR A 12 -1.65 -11.13 -41.49
CA TYR A 12 -1.76 -9.72 -41.07
C TYR A 12 -2.33 -9.54 -39.65
N THR A 13 -3.42 -10.25 -39.32
CA THR A 13 -4.06 -10.15 -38.00
C THR A 13 -3.18 -10.72 -36.89
N GLU A 14 -2.42 -11.79 -37.16
CA GLU A 14 -1.51 -12.40 -36.19
C GLU A 14 -0.28 -11.52 -35.96
N LEU A 15 0.24 -10.90 -37.02
CA LEU A 15 1.31 -9.91 -36.92
C LEU A 15 0.89 -8.70 -36.07
N LYS A 16 -0.32 -8.18 -36.29
CA LYS A 16 -0.85 -7.07 -35.50
C LYS A 16 -0.97 -7.44 -34.02
N ARG A 17 -1.51 -8.62 -33.71
CA ARG A 17 -1.58 -9.13 -32.32
C ARG A 17 -0.20 -9.29 -31.70
N LEU A 18 0.76 -9.83 -32.44
CA LEU A 18 2.13 -9.99 -31.97
C LEU A 18 2.78 -8.64 -31.63
N MET A 19 2.51 -7.60 -32.42
CA MET A 19 2.98 -6.24 -32.11
C MET A 19 2.36 -5.71 -30.82
N GLU A 20 1.04 -5.82 -30.66
CA GLU A 20 0.33 -5.38 -29.45
C GLU A 20 0.81 -6.14 -28.20
N ASP A 21 1.06 -7.44 -28.32
CA ASP A 21 1.57 -8.29 -27.25
C ASP A 21 3.02 -7.92 -26.89
N ALA A 22 3.86 -7.68 -27.89
CA ALA A 22 5.24 -7.27 -27.68
C ALA A 22 5.32 -5.89 -27.00
N GLU A 23 4.51 -4.92 -27.44
CA GLU A 23 4.45 -3.59 -26.82
C GLU A 23 4.02 -3.67 -25.35
N ARG A 24 2.98 -4.46 -25.06
CA ARG A 24 2.52 -4.68 -23.69
C ARG A 24 3.60 -5.34 -22.83
N GLU A 25 4.30 -6.33 -23.36
CA GLU A 25 5.37 -7.01 -22.63
C GLU A 25 6.57 -6.08 -22.36
N VAL A 26 6.90 -5.19 -23.31
CA VAL A 26 7.93 -4.16 -23.10
C VAL A 26 7.56 -3.24 -21.94
N GLU A 27 6.31 -2.76 -21.88
CA GLU A 27 5.87 -1.87 -20.80
C GLU A 27 5.81 -2.61 -19.45
N ASN A 28 5.38 -3.88 -19.44
CA ASN A 28 5.39 -4.72 -18.24
C ASN A 28 6.81 -4.88 -17.69
N ARG A 29 7.78 -5.22 -18.55
CA ARG A 29 9.18 -5.37 -18.14
C ARG A 29 9.81 -4.08 -17.65
N LYS A 30 9.48 -2.96 -18.30
CA LYS A 30 9.92 -1.63 -17.86
C LYS A 30 9.38 -1.30 -16.47
N SER A 31 8.08 -1.57 -16.24
CA SER A 31 7.45 -1.35 -14.94
C SER A 31 8.07 -2.22 -13.84
N GLN A 32 8.33 -3.51 -14.14
CA GLN A 32 9.02 -4.41 -13.22
C GLN A 32 10.42 -3.90 -12.88
N PHE A 33 11.21 -3.52 -13.89
CA PHE A 33 12.55 -2.98 -13.70
C PHE A 33 12.56 -1.70 -12.84
N ILE A 34 11.59 -0.79 -13.04
CA ILE A 34 11.44 0.40 -12.21
C ILE A 34 11.14 0.02 -10.75
N SER A 35 10.28 -0.97 -10.53
CA SER A 35 9.95 -1.46 -9.18
C SER A 35 11.16 -2.05 -8.48
N ASP A 36 11.91 -2.91 -9.17
CA ASP A 36 13.09 -3.57 -8.63
C ASP A 36 14.17 -2.54 -8.27
N LEU A 37 14.45 -1.62 -9.20
CA LEU A 37 15.41 -0.55 -8.98
C LEU A 37 15.00 0.38 -7.83
N ARG A 38 13.70 0.64 -7.67
CA ARG A 38 13.19 1.41 -6.54
C ARG A 38 13.48 0.70 -5.22
N GLY A 39 13.22 -0.61 -5.14
CA GLY A 39 13.52 -1.41 -3.95
C GLY A 39 15.01 -1.36 -3.58
N GLU A 40 15.90 -1.49 -4.58
CA GLU A 40 17.35 -1.36 -4.36
C GLU A 40 17.75 0.01 -3.83
N ILE A 41 17.18 1.10 -4.38
CA ILE A 41 17.46 2.47 -3.94
C ILE A 41 16.93 2.68 -2.51
N ASP A 42 15.70 2.26 -2.23
CA ASP A 42 15.07 2.40 -0.92
C ASP A 42 15.86 1.64 0.15
N GLN A 43 16.38 0.45 -0.16
CA GLN A 43 17.25 -0.29 0.76
C GLN A 43 18.55 0.46 1.06
N LYS A 44 19.23 0.99 0.04
CA LYS A 44 20.47 1.76 0.23
C LYS A 44 20.25 3.02 1.06
N LEU A 45 19.11 3.69 0.85
CA LEU A 45 18.70 4.85 1.63
C LEU A 45 18.43 4.47 3.09
N PHE A 46 17.70 3.38 3.31
CA PHE A 46 17.43 2.85 4.64
C PHE A 46 18.72 2.52 5.40
N ASP A 47 19.66 1.82 4.77
CA ASP A 47 20.96 1.45 5.38
C ASP A 47 21.78 2.70 5.75
N ALA A 48 21.62 3.80 5.01
CA ALA A 48 22.25 5.08 5.29
C ALA A 48 21.47 5.97 6.26
N GLY A 49 20.27 5.57 6.69
CA GLY A 49 19.38 6.38 7.52
C GLY A 49 18.81 7.61 6.80
N LEU A 50 18.70 7.54 5.47
CA LEU A 50 18.24 8.62 4.59
C LEU A 50 16.91 8.28 3.91
N SER A 51 16.29 9.30 3.35
CA SER A 51 15.12 9.26 2.49
C SER A 51 15.44 9.83 1.11
N ILE A 52 14.64 9.47 0.09
CA ILE A 52 14.80 10.03 -1.26
C ILE A 52 14.65 11.57 -1.27
N TYR A 53 13.92 12.12 -0.29
CA TYR A 53 13.74 13.57 -0.13
C TYR A 53 14.97 14.28 0.43
N ASP A 54 15.86 13.56 1.11
CA ASP A 54 17.15 14.11 1.55
C ASP A 54 18.11 14.30 0.37
N LEU A 55 17.97 13.46 -0.66
CA LEU A 55 18.76 13.55 -1.90
C LEU A 55 18.18 14.55 -2.90
N TYR A 56 16.85 14.63 -2.97
CA TYR A 56 16.14 15.50 -3.92
C TYR A 56 15.11 16.36 -3.20
N PRO A 57 15.55 17.41 -2.48
CA PRO A 57 14.66 18.28 -1.71
C PRO A 57 13.60 18.97 -2.56
N GLU A 58 13.80 19.16 -3.85
CA GLU A 58 12.81 19.71 -4.78
C GLU A 58 11.59 18.79 -4.97
N LEU A 59 11.74 17.47 -4.81
CA LEU A 59 10.61 16.52 -4.80
C LEU A 59 9.71 16.72 -3.57
N SER A 60 10.26 17.31 -2.50
CA SER A 60 9.51 17.61 -1.28
C SER A 60 8.48 18.74 -1.48
N LYS A 61 8.62 19.60 -2.51
CA LYS A 61 7.69 20.72 -2.75
C LYS A 61 6.27 20.24 -3.12
N SER A 62 6.14 19.04 -3.67
CA SER A 62 4.82 18.39 -3.86
C SER A 62 4.34 17.64 -2.59
N ARG A 63 5.22 17.49 -1.59
CA ARG A 63 4.99 16.79 -0.32
C ARG A 63 4.92 17.72 0.90
N VAL A 64 5.11 19.03 0.76
CA VAL A 64 4.75 20.00 1.81
C VAL A 64 3.25 19.89 2.17
N ALA A 65 2.43 19.28 1.29
CA ALA A 65 1.04 18.91 1.57
C ALA A 65 0.84 17.53 2.24
N LYS A 66 1.89 16.75 2.50
CA LYS A 66 1.81 15.36 3.04
C LYS A 66 2.82 14.99 4.12
N GLU A 67 3.86 15.79 4.37
CA GLU A 67 4.85 15.47 5.41
C GLU A 67 5.17 16.64 6.36
N GLY A 68 4.59 17.81 6.10
CA GLY A 68 4.62 18.99 6.99
C GLY A 68 3.54 19.00 8.07
N GLU A 69 2.86 17.87 8.34
CA GLU A 69 1.86 17.75 9.42
C GLU A 69 2.48 17.02 10.63
N ARG A 70 3.66 17.48 11.06
CA ARG A 70 3.83 17.77 12.48
C ARG A 70 3.37 19.23 12.61
N GLU A 71 2.18 19.40 13.19
CA GLU A 71 1.36 20.61 13.34
C GLU A 71 0.16 20.74 12.39
N VAL A 72 -0.97 20.23 12.91
CA VAL A 72 -2.33 20.81 12.88
C VAL A 72 -2.76 21.50 11.57
N ALA A 73 -3.24 20.71 10.60
CA ALA A 73 -4.17 21.21 9.59
C ALA A 73 -5.40 20.29 9.52
N GLU A 74 -6.56 20.83 9.88
CA GLU A 74 -7.87 20.18 9.89
C GLU A 74 -8.33 19.73 8.49
N LYS A 75 -7.72 18.68 7.93
CA LYS A 75 -8.47 17.76 7.07
C LYS A 75 -9.22 16.86 8.02
N GLN A 76 -10.54 16.75 7.88
CA GLN A 76 -11.38 15.85 8.69
C GLN A 76 -10.71 14.48 8.81
N GLN A 77 -9.97 14.32 9.91
CA GLN A 77 -9.16 13.16 10.16
C GLN A 77 -10.17 12.07 10.41
N VAL A 78 -10.30 11.14 9.47
CA VAL A 78 -11.25 10.03 9.64
C VAL A 78 -10.79 9.28 10.88
N VAL A 79 -11.54 9.46 11.97
CA VAL A 79 -11.15 8.92 13.27
C VAL A 79 -10.93 7.41 13.11
N PRO A 80 -9.78 6.87 13.51
CA PRO A 80 -9.50 5.44 13.36
C PRO A 80 -10.55 4.61 14.09
N LYS A 81 -11.19 3.67 13.39
CA LYS A 81 -12.22 2.77 13.96
C LYS A 81 -11.59 1.68 14.83
N TYR A 82 -10.39 1.22 14.48
CA TYR A 82 -9.69 0.14 15.15
C TYR A 82 -8.40 0.62 15.81
N ARG A 83 -8.06 0.05 16.97
CA ARG A 83 -6.82 0.28 17.74
C ARG A 83 -6.22 -1.06 18.15
N ASN A 84 -4.90 -1.16 18.10
CA ASN A 84 -4.21 -2.35 18.58
C ASN A 84 -4.32 -2.43 20.13
N PRO A 85 -4.84 -3.53 20.70
CA PRO A 85 -4.90 -3.73 22.15
C PRO A 85 -3.52 -3.81 22.82
N ASP A 86 -2.48 -4.20 22.09
CA ASP A 86 -1.11 -4.34 22.59
C ASP A 86 -0.31 -3.03 22.49
N ASN A 87 -0.76 -2.08 21.67
CA ASN A 87 -0.12 -0.77 21.50
C ASN A 87 -1.12 0.30 21.02
N ALA A 88 -1.53 1.20 21.91
CA ALA A 88 -2.56 2.21 21.64
C ALA A 88 -2.19 3.24 20.55
N GLU A 89 -0.91 3.41 20.25
CA GLU A 89 -0.42 4.30 19.17
C GLU A 89 -0.70 3.71 17.78
N GLU A 90 -0.82 2.38 17.68
CA GLU A 90 -1.12 1.69 16.43
C GLU A 90 -2.64 1.68 16.18
N THR A 91 -3.10 2.44 15.19
CA THR A 91 -4.52 2.58 14.85
C THR A 91 -4.80 2.34 13.37
N TRP A 92 -6.04 1.97 13.04
CA TRP A 92 -6.47 1.72 11.66
C TRP A 92 -7.89 2.21 11.41
N THR A 93 -8.13 2.83 10.26
CA THR A 93 -9.48 3.27 9.86
C THR A 93 -10.37 2.12 9.39
N GLY A 94 -9.80 0.92 9.16
CA GLY A 94 -10.55 -0.23 8.66
C GLY A 94 -10.78 -0.27 7.15
N ARG A 95 -10.32 0.76 6.44
CA ARG A 95 -10.46 0.93 4.99
C ARG A 95 -9.08 0.90 4.31
N GLY A 96 -9.04 0.49 3.05
CA GLY A 96 -7.82 0.48 2.24
C GLY A 96 -6.86 -0.65 2.60
N ARG A 97 -5.55 -0.44 2.35
CA ARG A 97 -4.51 -1.43 2.60
C ARG A 97 -4.48 -1.82 4.08
N VAL A 98 -4.42 -3.13 4.35
CA VAL A 98 -4.23 -3.66 5.71
C VAL A 98 -2.82 -3.29 6.18
N ILE A 99 -2.73 -2.75 7.39
CA ILE A 99 -1.48 -2.27 7.97
C ILE A 99 -0.79 -3.35 8.82
N HIS A 100 0.48 -3.14 9.12
CA HIS A 100 1.38 -4.16 9.67
C HIS A 100 0.87 -4.81 10.96
N TRP A 101 0.40 -4.04 11.94
CA TRP A 101 -0.05 -4.62 13.21
C TRP A 101 -1.26 -5.52 13.06
N VAL A 102 -2.17 -5.21 12.12
CA VAL A 102 -3.36 -6.01 11.85
C VAL A 102 -2.96 -7.35 11.22
N LEU A 103 -2.01 -7.33 10.28
CA LEU A 103 -1.46 -8.54 9.67
C LEU A 103 -0.73 -9.41 10.70
N ARG A 104 0.11 -8.79 11.53
CA ARG A 104 0.84 -9.46 12.62
C ARG A 104 -0.12 -10.16 13.59
N ILE A 105 -1.15 -9.46 14.08
CA ILE A 105 -2.12 -10.06 15.00
C ILE A 105 -2.95 -11.16 14.33
N ALA A 106 -3.33 -10.98 13.06
CA ALA A 106 -4.03 -12.00 12.30
C ALA A 106 -3.22 -13.30 12.20
N GLU A 107 -1.91 -13.17 11.94
CA GLU A 107 -0.97 -14.29 11.91
C GLU A 107 -0.77 -14.90 13.30
N ASP A 108 -0.42 -14.09 14.30
CA ASP A 108 -0.12 -14.53 15.66
C ASP A 108 -1.30 -15.27 16.32
N ARG A 109 -2.53 -14.78 16.06
CA ARG A 109 -3.76 -15.38 16.60
C ARG A 109 -4.39 -16.40 15.66
N ASN A 110 -3.82 -16.61 14.48
CA ASN A 110 -4.34 -17.46 13.42
C ASN A 110 -5.84 -17.17 13.11
N ILE A 111 -6.16 -15.88 12.97
CA ILE A 111 -7.49 -15.35 12.65
C ILE A 111 -7.42 -14.50 11.38
N SER A 112 -8.55 -14.29 10.72
CA SER A 112 -8.61 -13.41 9.57
C SER A 112 -8.64 -11.93 9.97
N VAL A 113 -8.29 -11.05 9.03
CA VAL A 113 -8.47 -9.60 9.19
C VAL A 113 -9.96 -9.23 9.38
N ASP A 114 -10.88 -10.06 8.88
CA ASP A 114 -12.31 -9.87 9.09
C ASP A 114 -12.71 -10.17 10.55
N ASP A 115 -12.15 -11.23 11.13
CA ASP A 115 -12.35 -11.56 12.55
C ASP A 115 -11.86 -10.41 13.45
N ILE A 116 -10.73 -9.78 13.12
CA ILE A 116 -10.24 -8.58 13.82
C ILE A 116 -11.22 -7.41 13.68
N LYS A 117 -11.86 -7.24 12.52
CA LYS A 117 -12.84 -6.16 12.31
C LYS A 117 -14.16 -6.39 13.04
N ASN A 118 -14.49 -7.65 13.33
CA ASN A 118 -15.71 -8.05 13.99
C ASN A 118 -15.54 -8.28 15.50
N ASP A 119 -14.31 -8.16 16.02
CA ASP A 119 -14.03 -8.29 17.44
C ASP A 119 -13.96 -6.91 18.12
N VAL A 120 -14.76 -6.76 19.19
CA VAL A 120 -14.85 -5.57 20.02
C VAL A 120 -13.51 -5.19 20.66
N ALA A 121 -12.61 -6.14 20.88
CA ALA A 121 -11.30 -5.93 21.48
C ALA A 121 -10.39 -5.01 20.65
N PHE A 122 -10.67 -4.88 19.35
CA PHE A 122 -9.90 -4.04 18.43
C PHE A 122 -10.59 -2.72 18.12
N LEU A 123 -11.79 -2.44 18.65
CA LEU A 123 -12.43 -1.14 18.46
C LEU A 123 -11.67 -0.05 19.21
N ASN A 124 -11.49 1.10 18.57
CA ASN A 124 -10.88 2.26 19.19
C ASN A 124 -11.88 2.92 20.16
N PRO A 125 -11.61 2.95 21.48
CA PRO A 125 -12.48 3.58 22.47
C PRO A 125 -12.65 5.08 22.26
N ASP A 126 -11.66 5.73 21.64
CA ASP A 126 -11.65 7.17 21.38
C ASP A 126 -12.48 7.55 20.15
N HIS A 127 -13.07 6.57 19.44
CA HIS A 127 -13.90 6.83 18.27
C HIS A 127 -15.26 7.43 18.67
N PRO A 128 -15.72 8.55 18.06
CA PRO A 128 -17.00 9.20 18.41
C PRO A 128 -18.24 8.30 18.33
N LYS A 129 -18.17 7.22 17.56
CA LYS A 129 -19.23 6.19 17.41
C LYS A 129 -18.87 4.85 18.05
N TYR A 130 -17.96 4.82 19.03
CA TYR A 130 -17.51 3.59 19.67
C TYR A 130 -18.67 2.74 20.20
N GLU A 131 -19.59 3.32 20.96
CA GLU A 131 -20.74 2.60 21.53
C GLU A 131 -21.66 2.04 20.44
N THR A 132 -21.88 2.77 19.34
CA THR A 132 -22.67 2.27 18.21
C THR A 132 -21.99 1.08 17.55
N HIS A 133 -20.69 1.16 17.27
CA HIS A 133 -19.95 0.05 16.66
C HIS A 133 -19.86 -1.16 17.57
N LYS A 134 -19.73 -0.95 18.88
CA LYS A 134 -19.74 -2.02 19.87
C LYS A 134 -21.09 -2.74 19.88
N GLN A 135 -22.20 -2.00 19.86
CA GLN A 135 -23.56 -2.55 19.77
C GLN A 135 -23.80 -3.32 18.46
N GLU A 136 -23.26 -2.85 17.32
CA GLU A 136 -23.33 -3.55 16.04
C GLU A 136 -22.65 -4.93 16.06
N LEU A 137 -21.54 -5.06 16.78
CA LEU A 137 -20.75 -6.30 16.87
C LEU A 137 -21.25 -7.29 17.95
N THR A 138 -22.14 -6.85 18.84
CA THR A 138 -22.66 -7.68 19.96
C THR A 138 -24.09 -8.16 19.73
N LYS A 139 -24.64 -7.89 18.55
CA LYS A 139 -26.00 -8.27 18.15
C LYS A 139 -26.00 -9.53 17.29
#